data_AF-A0A7X1TSX5-F1
#
_entry.id   AF-A0A7X1TSX5-F1
#
_cell.length_a   1.000
_cell.length_b   1.000
_cell.length_c   1.000
_cell.angle_alpha   90.00
_cell.angle_beta   90.00
_cell.angle_gamma   90.00
#
_symmetry.space_group_name_H-M   'P 1'
#
loop_
_entity.id
_entity.type
_entity.pdbx_description
1 polymer ?
#
loop_
_entity_poly.entity_id
_entity_poly.type
_entity_poly.pdbx_seq_one_letter_code
_entity_poly.pdbx_strand_id
1 'polypeptide(L)'
;MDYLRAGKKSRLPSGLGFQEGRPYDLYVYDVAYAYLTENTPEPPENPGGMTYVNHEYGENLAPFIEVAWALVSSGVVVPGNTRLEQRTQPDVYGFSLTDFGREWLASKELAMNPRRYGEFGKLLAEFDVVYGEFYAVRSQEALSCFRHGNFVACCAMAGACAETILFTAYARQLGDEDKALREMMSAGGRGRAETAVLGRLKEGQKMELQSSLALIKYWRDHAAHGLTGRTNQNEAFVALVTLLNLAQAARRYLL
;
A
#
# COMPACT_ATOMS: atom_id res chain seq x y z
N MET A 1 8.02 -11.16 12.47
CA MET A 1 7.11 -10.08 12.92
C MET A 1 6.93 -10.10 14.42
N ASP A 2 6.72 -11.27 15.03
CA ASP A 2 6.73 -11.43 16.49
C ASP A 2 8.03 -10.94 17.13
N TYR A 3 9.17 -11.07 16.46
CA TYR A 3 10.47 -10.50 16.87
C TYR A 3 10.52 -8.98 17.03
N LEU A 4 9.83 -8.22 16.17
CA LEU A 4 9.80 -6.76 16.27
C LEU A 4 8.82 -6.31 17.38
N ARG A 5 7.74 -7.07 17.56
CA ARG A 5 6.70 -6.82 18.58
C ARG A 5 7.08 -7.32 19.96
N ALA A 6 7.96 -8.32 20.03
CA ALA A 6 8.59 -8.80 21.25
C ALA A 6 9.65 -7.79 21.71
N GLY A 7 9.23 -6.55 21.96
CA GLY A 7 9.88 -5.63 22.89
C GLY A 7 9.83 -6.15 24.34
N LYS A 8 9.86 -7.46 24.56
CA LYS A 8 10.37 -8.00 25.81
C LYS A 8 11.85 -7.65 25.81
N LYS A 9 12.19 -6.63 26.60
CA LYS A 9 13.54 -6.29 27.09
C LYS A 9 14.39 -7.49 27.57
N SER A 10 13.88 -8.72 27.53
CA SER A 10 14.44 -9.90 28.17
C SER A 10 14.76 -11.08 27.24
N ARG A 11 14.69 -10.96 25.91
CA ARG A 11 15.09 -12.07 25.00
C ARG A 11 15.82 -11.70 23.71
N LEU A 12 16.04 -10.42 23.43
CA LEU A 12 17.20 -10.08 22.60
C LEU A 12 18.44 -10.36 23.47
N PRO A 13 19.49 -11.03 22.97
CA PRO A 13 20.79 -11.11 23.65
C PRO A 13 21.11 -9.73 24.21
N SER A 14 21.63 -9.64 25.42
CA SER A 14 21.77 -8.41 26.23
C SER A 14 22.56 -7.24 25.59
N GLY A 15 22.89 -7.30 24.30
CA GLY A 15 23.44 -6.21 23.48
C GLY A 15 22.60 -5.79 22.25
N LEU A 16 21.40 -6.35 22.03
CA LEU A 16 20.56 -6.08 20.84
C LEU A 16 19.32 -5.20 21.10
N GLY A 17 19.09 -4.77 22.35
CA GLY A 17 18.16 -3.68 22.62
C GLY A 17 18.68 -2.38 22.01
N PHE A 18 17.78 -1.42 21.73
CA PHE A 18 18.11 -0.06 21.28
C PHE A 18 19.32 0.48 22.08
N GLN A 19 20.52 0.36 21.54
CA GLN A 19 21.72 0.84 22.20
C GLN A 19 21.74 2.36 22.02
N GLU A 20 21.79 3.10 23.13
CA GLU A 20 22.06 4.53 23.10
C GLU A 20 23.34 4.77 22.30
N GLY A 21 23.26 5.61 21.26
CA GLY A 21 24.38 5.92 20.37
C GLY A 21 24.39 5.21 19.02
N ARG A 22 23.48 4.28 18.72
CA ARG A 22 23.33 3.75 17.36
C ARG A 22 22.61 4.74 16.43
N PRO A 23 23.03 4.85 15.15
CA PRO A 23 22.46 5.79 14.21
C PRO A 23 21.08 5.36 13.66
N TYR A 24 20.69 4.09 13.83
CA TYR A 24 19.44 3.52 13.31
C TYR A 24 18.65 2.78 14.40
N ASP A 25 17.33 2.72 14.24
CA ASP A 25 16.44 1.98 15.13
C ASP A 25 16.53 0.45 14.91
N LEU A 26 16.89 0.02 13.70
CA LEU A 26 16.95 -1.38 13.28
C LEU A 26 18.11 -1.62 12.32
N TYR A 27 18.86 -2.72 12.54
CA TYR A 27 19.81 -3.26 11.58
C TYR A 27 19.34 -4.62 11.09
N VAL A 28 19.43 -4.86 9.79
CA VAL A 28 19.06 -6.16 9.19
C VAL A 28 19.92 -7.29 9.77
N TYR A 29 21.21 -7.04 10.00
CA TYR A 29 22.12 -7.99 10.62
C TYR A 29 21.67 -8.42 12.02
N ASP A 30 21.23 -7.47 12.84
CA ASP A 30 20.74 -7.72 14.19
C ASP A 30 19.51 -8.63 14.19
N VAL A 31 18.58 -8.38 13.27
CA VAL A 31 17.36 -9.17 13.10
C VAL A 31 17.69 -10.58 12.58
N ALA A 32 18.58 -10.70 11.61
CA ALA A 32 19.00 -11.98 11.06
C ALA A 32 19.74 -12.82 12.11
N TYR A 33 20.66 -12.21 12.85
CA TYR A 33 21.39 -12.87 13.94
C TYR A 33 20.45 -13.38 15.03
N ALA A 34 19.51 -12.55 15.48
CA ALA A 34 18.50 -12.94 16.47
C ALA A 34 17.65 -14.12 15.97
N TYR A 35 17.20 -14.08 14.71
CA TYR A 35 16.44 -15.18 14.11
C TYR A 35 17.26 -16.47 14.06
N LEU A 36 18.49 -16.43 13.55
CA LEU A 36 19.35 -17.61 13.46
C LEU A 36 19.61 -18.19 14.83
N THR A 37 19.98 -17.36 15.81
CA THR A 37 20.24 -17.81 17.19
C THR A 37 19.07 -18.57 17.81
N GLU A 38 17.83 -18.19 17.47
CA GLU A 38 16.64 -18.87 17.97
C GLU A 38 16.23 -20.11 17.16
N ASN A 39 16.62 -20.19 15.88
CA ASN A 39 16.11 -21.20 14.95
C ASN A 39 17.17 -22.19 14.45
N THR A 40 18.46 -21.99 14.78
CA THR A 40 19.54 -22.93 14.45
C THR A 40 20.06 -23.63 15.72
N PRO A 41 20.29 -24.97 15.70
CA PRO A 41 20.76 -25.72 16.87
C PRO A 41 22.12 -25.27 17.41
N GLU A 42 22.99 -24.79 16.53
CA GLU A 42 24.32 -24.27 16.83
C GLU A 42 24.35 -22.78 16.47
N PRO A 43 24.07 -21.87 17.43
CA PRO A 43 24.14 -20.45 17.17
C PRO A 43 25.59 -20.03 16.87
N PRO A 44 25.81 -19.05 15.99
CA PRO A 44 27.15 -18.59 15.63
C PRO A 44 27.94 -18.13 16.87
N GLU A 45 29.17 -18.64 17.02
CA GLU A 45 29.99 -18.51 18.23
C GLU A 45 30.42 -17.07 18.58
N ASN A 46 30.14 -16.07 17.72
CA ASN A 46 30.64 -14.72 17.93
C ASN A 46 29.62 -13.60 17.62
N PRO A 47 28.96 -13.00 18.64
CA PRO A 47 28.03 -11.88 18.46
C PRO A 47 28.72 -10.53 18.15
N GLY A 48 30.05 -10.45 18.25
CA GLY A 48 30.78 -9.17 18.28
C GLY A 48 31.40 -8.69 16.96
N GLY A 49 31.34 -9.48 15.88
CA GLY A 49 32.04 -9.15 14.62
C GLY A 49 31.10 -8.88 13.46
N MET A 50 30.79 -7.61 13.17
CA MET A 50 30.16 -7.18 11.91
C MET A 50 30.91 -7.72 10.66
N THR A 51 32.20 -8.02 10.81
CA THR A 51 33.07 -8.55 9.75
C THR A 51 32.79 -10.00 9.35
N TYR A 52 32.17 -10.83 10.21
CA TYR A 52 31.96 -12.26 9.91
C TYR A 52 30.64 -12.56 9.18
N VAL A 53 29.60 -11.75 9.39
CA VAL A 53 28.30 -11.99 8.74
C VAL A 53 28.37 -11.76 7.22
N ASN A 54 29.31 -10.92 6.75
CA ASN A 54 29.44 -10.61 5.32
C ASN A 54 30.06 -11.73 4.48
N HIS A 55 30.87 -12.63 5.06
CA HIS A 55 31.61 -13.61 4.26
C HIS A 55 30.97 -15.01 4.23
N GLU A 56 30.22 -15.38 5.27
CA GLU A 56 29.64 -16.73 5.40
C GLU A 56 28.10 -16.72 5.33
N TYR A 57 27.47 -15.57 5.61
CA TYR A 57 26.01 -15.43 5.62
C TYR A 57 25.49 -14.37 4.63
N GLY A 58 26.34 -13.83 3.76
CA GLY A 58 25.94 -12.84 2.74
C GLY A 58 24.78 -13.33 1.87
N GLU A 59 24.73 -14.62 1.56
CA GLU A 59 23.62 -15.26 0.81
C GLU A 59 22.34 -15.44 1.66
N ASN A 60 22.46 -15.49 2.99
CA ASN A 60 21.34 -15.73 3.92
C ASN A 60 20.65 -14.45 4.41
N LEU A 61 21.15 -13.25 4.05
CA LEU A 61 20.53 -11.98 4.42
C LEU A 61 19.44 -11.53 3.46
N ALA A 62 19.40 -12.04 2.23
CA ALA A 62 18.45 -11.61 1.20
C ALA A 62 16.99 -11.62 1.68
N PRO A 63 16.48 -12.68 2.36
CA PRO A 63 15.11 -12.68 2.87
C PRO A 63 14.84 -11.58 3.91
N PHE A 64 15.83 -11.24 4.74
CA PHE A 64 15.69 -10.19 5.75
C PHE A 64 15.74 -8.79 5.13
N ILE A 65 16.57 -8.60 4.11
CA ILE A 65 16.64 -7.37 3.33
C ILE A 65 15.32 -7.15 2.59
N GLU A 66 14.77 -8.18 1.94
CA GLU A 66 13.46 -8.12 1.29
C GLU A 66 12.35 -7.73 2.27
N VAL A 67 12.36 -8.32 3.47
CA VAL A 67 11.40 -7.95 4.53
C VAL A 67 11.61 -6.50 4.97
N ALA A 68 12.83 -6.04 5.14
CA ALA A 68 13.10 -4.65 5.49
C ALA A 68 12.58 -3.69 4.41
N TRP A 69 12.80 -3.98 3.13
CA TRP A 69 12.25 -3.19 2.02
C TRP A 69 10.74 -3.27 1.88
N ALA A 70 10.12 -4.39 2.25
CA ALA A 70 8.66 -4.49 2.36
C ALA A 70 8.13 -3.61 3.51
N LEU A 71 8.85 -3.53 4.63
CA LEU A 71 8.55 -2.61 5.73
C LEU A 71 8.75 -1.14 5.31
N VAL A 72 9.75 -0.85 4.46
CA VAL A 72 9.91 0.47 3.83
C VAL A 72 8.71 0.82 2.95
N SER A 73 8.34 -0.10 2.06
CA SER A 73 7.23 0.09 1.11
C SER A 73 5.87 0.22 1.79
N SER A 74 5.76 -0.22 3.04
CA SER A 74 4.56 -0.08 3.87
C SER A 74 4.64 1.08 4.87
N GLY A 75 5.70 1.89 4.80
CA GLY A 75 5.88 3.08 5.63
C GLY A 75 6.22 2.79 7.10
N VAL A 76 6.52 1.54 7.47
CA VAL A 76 6.85 1.15 8.85
C VAL A 76 8.26 1.59 9.22
N VAL A 77 9.20 1.44 8.29
CA VAL A 77 10.58 1.92 8.46
C VAL A 77 10.97 2.79 7.25
N VAL A 78 12.05 3.55 7.38
CA VAL A 78 12.71 4.23 6.27
C VAL A 78 14.17 3.80 6.21
N PRO A 79 14.76 3.69 5.00
CA PRO A 79 16.20 3.48 4.88
C PRO A 79 16.94 4.60 5.60
N GLY A 80 18.05 4.26 6.24
CA GLY A 80 18.76 5.12 7.16
C GLY A 80 19.21 6.47 6.59
N ASN A 81 18.35 7.48 6.63
CA ASN A 81 18.75 8.89 6.66
C ASN A 81 18.92 9.26 8.13
N THR A 82 20.12 8.97 8.62
CA THR A 82 20.68 9.33 9.92
C THR A 82 19.95 10.42 10.73
N ARG A 83 19.80 10.18 12.05
CA ARG A 83 19.63 11.23 13.10
C ARG A 83 20.83 12.19 13.21
N LEU A 84 21.92 11.91 12.50
CA LEU A 84 23.17 12.64 12.41
C LEU A 84 23.37 13.08 10.96
N GLU A 85 23.12 14.35 10.66
CA GLU A 85 23.12 15.00 9.33
C GLU A 85 24.40 14.85 8.45
N GLN A 86 25.27 13.87 8.69
CA GLN A 86 26.65 13.82 8.18
C GLN A 86 27.02 12.57 7.36
N ARG A 87 26.10 11.71 6.91
CA ARG A 87 26.46 10.59 6.02
C ARG A 87 25.94 10.76 4.60
N THR A 88 26.88 10.79 3.65
CA THR A 88 26.67 10.94 2.20
C THR A 88 26.27 9.65 1.48
N GLN A 89 26.23 8.50 2.17
CA GLN A 89 25.75 7.24 1.62
C GLN A 89 24.78 6.55 2.58
N PRO A 90 23.59 6.15 2.10
CA PRO A 90 22.65 5.38 2.90
C PRO A 90 23.24 4.01 3.24
N ASP A 91 23.16 3.63 4.51
CA ASP A 91 23.49 2.27 4.94
C ASP A 91 22.36 1.33 4.47
N VAL A 92 22.69 0.41 3.56
CA VAL A 92 21.73 -0.53 2.95
C VAL A 92 21.08 -1.45 3.99
N TYR A 93 21.71 -1.60 5.16
CA TYR A 93 21.28 -2.52 6.21
C TYR A 93 20.68 -1.81 7.43
N GLY A 94 20.71 -0.47 7.45
CA GLY A 94 20.24 0.35 8.55
C GLY A 94 18.89 1.01 8.25
N PHE A 95 17.94 0.89 9.19
CA PHE A 95 16.58 1.38 9.05
C PHE A 95 16.12 2.13 10.30
N SER A 96 15.39 3.23 10.10
CA SER A 96 14.77 3.99 11.19
C SER A 96 13.26 3.75 11.20
N LEU A 97 12.66 3.66 12.38
CA LEU A 97 11.22 3.55 12.51
C LEU A 97 10.58 4.92 12.23
N THR A 98 9.52 4.93 11.42
CA THR A 98 8.63 6.08 11.30
C THR A 98 7.76 6.21 12.54
N ASP A 99 7.08 7.34 12.72
CA ASP A 99 6.08 7.48 13.79
C ASP A 99 4.99 6.41 13.67
N PHE A 100 4.52 6.15 12.44
CA PHE A 100 3.62 5.04 12.12
C PHE A 100 4.21 3.69 12.54
N GLY A 101 5.49 3.43 12.27
CA GLY A 101 6.15 2.19 12.66
C GLY A 101 6.21 2.00 14.17
N ARG A 102 6.46 3.06 14.93
CA ARG A 102 6.47 3.03 16.41
C ARG A 102 5.07 2.75 16.96
N GLU A 103 4.04 3.42 16.44
CA GLU A 103 2.64 3.17 16.81
C GLU A 103 2.21 1.74 16.45
N TRP A 104 2.58 1.27 15.25
CA TRP A 104 2.29 -0.07 14.77
C TRP A 104 2.92 -1.16 15.66
N LEU A 105 4.16 -0.95 16.12
CA LEU A 105 4.84 -1.85 17.06
C LEU A 105 4.20 -1.81 18.46
N ALA A 106 3.73 -0.65 18.91
CA ALA A 106 3.07 -0.49 20.21
C ALA A 106 1.64 -1.08 20.23
N SER A 107 1.00 -1.21 19.07
CA SER A 107 -0.35 -1.74 18.95
C SER A 107 -0.40 -3.26 19.28
N LYS A 108 -1.26 -3.64 20.24
CA LYS A 108 -1.53 -5.07 20.56
C LYS A 108 -2.41 -5.75 19.51
N GLU A 109 -3.18 -4.96 18.76
CA GLU A 109 -3.96 -5.47 17.66
C GLU A 109 -3.03 -5.74 16.46
N LEU A 110 -3.33 -6.78 15.69
CA LEU A 110 -2.85 -6.92 14.31
C LEU A 110 -3.55 -5.87 13.42
N ALA A 111 -3.60 -4.62 13.88
CA ALA A 111 -4.21 -3.51 13.16
C ALA A 111 -3.50 -3.40 11.81
N MET A 112 -4.26 -3.71 10.75
CA MET A 112 -3.88 -3.72 9.34
C MET A 112 -2.47 -4.25 9.04
N ASN A 113 -2.38 -5.56 8.83
CA ASN A 113 -1.16 -6.24 8.44
C ASN A 113 -0.52 -5.58 7.19
N PRO A 114 0.67 -4.95 7.33
CA PRO A 114 1.38 -4.32 6.21
C PRO A 114 1.64 -5.26 5.03
N ARG A 115 1.68 -6.57 5.27
CA ARG A 115 1.83 -7.60 4.23
C ARG A 115 0.67 -7.62 3.22
N ARG A 116 -0.53 -7.16 3.60
CA ARG A 116 -1.71 -7.16 2.71
C ARG A 116 -1.74 -6.01 1.70
N TYR A 117 -0.94 -4.96 1.87
CA TYR A 117 -0.86 -3.88 0.86
C TYR A 117 -0.19 -4.34 -0.44
N GLY A 118 0.70 -5.33 -0.36
CA GLY A 118 1.28 -5.98 -1.53
C GLY A 118 0.25 -6.84 -2.28
N GLU A 119 -0.60 -7.56 -1.53
CA GLU A 119 -1.71 -8.34 -2.10
C GLU A 119 -2.75 -7.43 -2.76
N PHE A 120 -3.05 -6.27 -2.17
CA PHE A 120 -4.03 -5.33 -2.72
C PHE A 120 -3.64 -4.80 -4.11
N GLY A 121 -2.35 -4.53 -4.31
CA GLY A 121 -1.82 -4.14 -5.62
C GLY A 121 -1.96 -5.24 -6.67
N LYS A 122 -1.76 -6.51 -6.28
CA LYS A 122 -1.98 -7.66 -7.17
C LYS A 122 -3.46 -7.80 -7.54
N LEU A 123 -4.35 -7.68 -6.55
CA LEU A 123 -5.80 -7.77 -6.76
C LEU A 123 -6.31 -6.68 -7.72
N LEU A 124 -5.83 -5.44 -7.61
CA LEU A 124 -6.17 -4.38 -8.57
C LEU A 124 -5.57 -4.64 -9.95
N ALA A 125 -4.31 -5.10 -10.01
CA ALA A 125 -3.62 -5.36 -11.28
C ALA A 125 -4.28 -6.47 -12.12
N GLU A 126 -5.05 -7.39 -11.52
CA GLU A 126 -5.85 -8.38 -12.26
C GLU A 126 -6.84 -7.75 -13.25
N PHE A 127 -7.19 -6.49 -13.06
CA PHE A 127 -8.15 -5.76 -13.90
C PHE A 127 -7.48 -4.88 -14.96
N ASP A 128 -6.15 -4.79 -15.01
CA ASP A 128 -5.42 -3.97 -15.98
C ASP A 128 -5.73 -4.39 -17.42
N VAL A 129 -5.79 -5.71 -17.67
CA VAL A 129 -6.15 -6.27 -18.99
C VAL A 129 -7.60 -5.97 -19.37
N VAL A 130 -8.47 -5.76 -18.37
CA VAL A 130 -9.91 -5.58 -18.57
C VAL A 130 -10.25 -4.12 -18.87
N TYR A 131 -9.64 -3.19 -18.13
CA TYR A 131 -9.94 -1.76 -18.20
C TYR A 131 -8.89 -0.92 -18.93
N GLY A 132 -7.74 -1.50 -19.24
CA GLY A 132 -6.69 -0.88 -20.04
C GLY A 132 -5.69 -0.03 -19.24
N GLU A 133 -4.78 0.61 -19.97
CA GLU A 133 -3.62 1.31 -19.42
C GLU A 133 -3.98 2.44 -18.46
N PHE A 134 -5.01 3.23 -18.76
CA PHE A 134 -5.43 4.33 -17.88
C PHE A 134 -5.90 3.84 -16.51
N TYR A 135 -6.51 2.64 -16.45
CA TYR A 135 -6.90 2.03 -15.18
C TYR A 135 -5.65 1.58 -14.43
N ALA A 136 -4.72 0.91 -15.11
CA ALA A 136 -3.48 0.41 -14.52
C ALA A 136 -2.67 1.55 -13.88
N VAL A 137 -2.48 2.67 -14.59
CA VAL A 137 -1.77 3.84 -14.05
C VAL A 137 -2.49 4.39 -12.82
N ARG A 138 -3.79 4.66 -12.91
CA ARG A 138 -4.56 5.30 -11.82
C ARG A 138 -4.73 4.40 -10.59
N SER A 139 -4.86 3.09 -10.79
CA SER A 139 -4.98 2.12 -9.69
C SER A 139 -3.67 2.03 -8.90
N GLN A 140 -2.52 2.01 -9.59
CA GLN A 140 -1.21 2.02 -8.96
C GLN A 140 -0.89 3.36 -8.30
N GLU A 141 -1.29 4.48 -8.90
CA GLU A 141 -1.18 5.80 -8.28
C GLU A 141 -1.99 5.90 -6.99
N ALA A 142 -3.25 5.42 -6.97
CA ALA A 142 -4.07 5.39 -5.77
C ALA A 142 -3.39 4.60 -4.64
N LEU A 143 -2.87 3.41 -4.97
CA LEU A 143 -2.16 2.56 -4.02
C LEU A 143 -0.85 3.21 -3.53
N SER A 144 -0.11 3.86 -4.42
CA SER A 144 1.11 4.60 -4.08
C SER A 144 0.80 5.74 -3.12
N CYS A 145 -0.24 6.55 -3.39
CA CYS A 145 -0.67 7.61 -2.48
C CYS A 145 -1.03 7.06 -1.10
N PHE A 146 -1.74 5.93 -1.03
CA PHE A 146 -2.07 5.27 0.22
C PHE A 146 -0.80 4.87 1.01
N ARG A 147 0.14 4.20 0.34
CA ARG A 147 1.39 3.72 0.96
C ARG A 147 2.26 4.85 1.51
N HIS A 148 2.23 6.02 0.88
CA HIS A 148 2.98 7.19 1.32
C HIS A 148 2.21 8.10 2.29
N GLY A 149 1.06 7.67 2.81
CA GLY A 149 0.27 8.47 3.75
C GLY A 149 -0.48 9.66 3.12
N ASN A 150 -0.49 9.76 1.79
CA ASN A 150 -1.18 10.83 1.05
C ASN A 150 -2.66 10.45 0.86
N PHE A 151 -3.42 10.37 1.96
CA PHE A 151 -4.77 9.80 1.99
C PHE A 151 -5.79 10.56 1.12
N VAL A 152 -5.73 11.89 1.09
CA VAL A 152 -6.58 12.72 0.20
C VAL A 152 -6.31 12.39 -1.27
N ALA A 153 -5.03 12.29 -1.65
CA ALA A 153 -4.63 11.96 -3.02
C ALA A 153 -5.04 10.52 -3.39
N CYS A 154 -4.94 9.57 -2.45
CA CYS A 154 -5.44 8.21 -2.63
C CYS A 154 -6.93 8.20 -2.98
N CYS A 155 -7.75 8.91 -2.21
CA CYS A 155 -9.18 9.06 -2.45
C CYS A 155 -9.48 9.66 -3.83
N ALA A 156 -8.76 10.72 -4.21
CA ALA A 156 -8.90 11.36 -5.52
C ALA A 156 -8.54 10.40 -6.68
N MET A 157 -7.44 9.67 -6.55
CA MET A 157 -6.97 8.72 -7.57
C MET A 157 -7.89 7.49 -7.67
N ALA A 158 -8.43 6.99 -6.56
CA ALA A 158 -9.48 5.97 -6.58
C ALA A 158 -10.73 6.48 -7.33
N GLY A 159 -11.07 7.76 -7.11
CA GLY A 159 -12.00 8.58 -7.90
C GLY A 159 -11.80 8.48 -9.41
N ALA A 160 -10.62 8.88 -9.86
CA ALA A 160 -10.23 8.88 -11.27
C ALA A 160 -10.18 7.45 -11.85
N CYS A 161 -9.76 6.47 -11.06
CA CYS A 161 -9.72 5.07 -11.46
C CYS A 161 -11.13 4.52 -11.72
N ALA A 162 -12.10 4.81 -10.85
CA ALA A 162 -13.50 4.44 -11.04
C ALA A 162 -14.13 5.07 -12.30
N GLU A 163 -13.75 6.30 -12.65
CA GLU A 163 -14.19 6.91 -13.93
C GLU A 163 -13.65 6.16 -15.13
N THR A 164 -12.47 5.55 -15.03
CA THR A 164 -11.92 4.69 -16.09
C THR A 164 -12.76 3.42 -16.26
N ILE A 165 -13.15 2.78 -15.15
CA ILE A 165 -14.05 1.61 -15.18
C ILE A 165 -15.37 1.97 -15.87
N LEU A 166 -15.96 3.11 -15.50
CA LEU A 166 -17.21 3.60 -16.10
C LEU A 166 -17.02 3.90 -17.60
N PHE A 167 -15.93 4.56 -17.96
CA PHE A 167 -15.57 4.84 -19.35
C PHE A 167 -15.47 3.56 -20.18
N THR A 168 -14.72 2.56 -19.72
CA THR A 168 -14.56 1.29 -20.44
C THR A 168 -15.91 0.61 -20.68
N ALA A 169 -16.77 0.56 -19.66
CA ALA A 169 -18.10 -0.01 -19.81
C ALA A 169 -18.97 0.77 -20.81
N TYR A 170 -18.94 2.10 -20.73
CA TYR A 170 -19.72 2.97 -21.61
C TYR A 170 -19.24 2.90 -23.06
N ALA A 171 -17.93 2.89 -23.28
CA ALA A 171 -17.31 2.77 -24.60
C ALA A 171 -17.66 1.46 -25.28
N ARG A 172 -17.60 0.34 -24.54
CA ARG A 172 -18.06 -0.97 -25.05
C ARG A 172 -19.54 -0.97 -25.40
N GLN A 173 -20.37 -0.32 -24.58
CA GLN A 173 -21.80 -0.19 -24.86
C GLN A 173 -22.09 0.61 -26.14
N LEU A 174 -21.29 1.63 -26.44
CA LEU A 174 -21.43 2.44 -27.66
C LEU A 174 -20.78 1.78 -28.89
N GLY A 175 -19.76 0.95 -28.69
CA GLY A 175 -18.94 0.41 -29.79
C GLY A 175 -18.04 1.46 -30.45
N ASP A 176 -17.86 2.62 -29.81
CA ASP A 176 -17.12 3.78 -30.32
C ASP A 176 -16.45 4.51 -29.14
N GLU A 177 -15.15 4.26 -28.95
CA GLU A 177 -14.36 4.83 -27.84
C GLU A 177 -14.22 6.35 -27.94
N ASP A 178 -14.02 6.89 -29.15
CA ASP A 178 -13.87 8.33 -29.38
C ASP A 178 -15.15 9.08 -29.05
N LYS A 179 -16.30 8.53 -29.46
CA LYS A 179 -17.60 9.08 -29.08
C LYS A 179 -17.82 8.99 -27.58
N ALA A 180 -17.52 7.86 -26.94
CA ALA A 180 -17.65 7.71 -25.49
C ALA A 180 -16.81 8.74 -24.73
N LEU A 181 -15.57 8.99 -25.19
CA LEU A 181 -14.67 9.96 -24.59
C LEU A 181 -15.22 11.38 -24.72
N ARG A 182 -15.61 11.79 -25.94
CA ARG A 182 -16.23 13.10 -26.20
C ARG A 182 -17.48 13.30 -25.34
N GLU A 183 -18.34 12.30 -25.26
CA GLU A 183 -19.56 12.37 -24.45
C GLU A 183 -19.25 12.44 -22.96
N MET A 184 -18.28 11.67 -22.45
CA MET A 184 -17.89 11.74 -21.04
C MET A 184 -17.27 13.09 -20.64
N MET A 185 -16.48 13.70 -21.54
CA MET A 185 -15.85 15.01 -21.30
C MET A 185 -16.83 16.18 -21.36
N SER A 186 -18.01 15.99 -21.98
CA SER A 186 -19.02 17.04 -22.07
C SER A 186 -19.66 17.35 -20.71
N ALA A 187 -20.30 18.53 -20.58
CA ALA A 187 -20.98 18.93 -19.35
C ALA A 187 -22.05 17.92 -18.94
N GLY A 188 -21.94 17.36 -17.73
CA GLY A 188 -22.81 16.29 -17.23
C GLY A 188 -22.61 14.93 -17.92
N GLY A 189 -21.59 14.78 -18.76
CA GLY A 189 -21.28 13.58 -19.54
C GLY A 189 -21.15 12.32 -18.69
N ARG A 190 -20.41 12.43 -17.59
CA ARG A 190 -20.29 11.35 -16.59
C ARG A 190 -21.64 10.85 -16.08
N GLY A 191 -22.55 11.75 -15.69
CA GLY A 191 -23.86 11.35 -15.16
C GLY A 191 -24.74 10.66 -16.22
N ARG A 192 -24.62 11.09 -17.48
CA ARG A 192 -25.27 10.43 -18.61
C ARG A 192 -24.69 9.05 -18.88
N ALA A 193 -23.35 8.92 -18.90
CA ALA A 193 -22.67 7.64 -19.06
C ALA A 193 -23.05 6.66 -17.94
N GLU A 194 -23.05 7.11 -16.68
CA GLU A 194 -23.50 6.34 -15.53
C GLU A 194 -24.95 5.87 -15.70
N THR A 195 -25.86 6.77 -16.06
CA THR A 195 -27.27 6.42 -16.29
C THR A 195 -27.42 5.40 -17.43
N ALA A 196 -26.68 5.58 -18.52
CA ALA A 196 -26.73 4.72 -19.69
C ALA A 196 -26.19 3.30 -19.42
N VAL A 197 -25.09 3.20 -18.66
CA VAL A 197 -24.47 1.93 -18.26
C VAL A 197 -25.38 1.19 -17.28
N LEU A 198 -25.86 1.88 -16.25
CA LEU A 198 -26.67 1.28 -15.19
C LEU A 198 -28.11 0.96 -15.62
N GLY A 199 -28.64 1.70 -16.61
CA GLY A 199 -30.01 1.52 -17.10
C GLY A 199 -30.29 0.15 -17.73
N ARG A 200 -29.25 -0.63 -18.03
CA ARG A 200 -29.35 -2.00 -18.58
C ARG A 200 -29.34 -3.09 -17.53
N LEU A 201 -29.10 -2.76 -16.27
CA LEU A 201 -28.91 -3.71 -15.20
C LEU A 201 -30.18 -3.98 -14.41
N LYS A 202 -30.25 -5.17 -13.79
CA LYS A 202 -31.29 -5.49 -12.81
C LYS A 202 -31.09 -4.65 -11.56
N GLU A 203 -32.17 -4.37 -10.83
CA GLU A 203 -32.15 -3.44 -9.69
C GLU A 203 -31.07 -3.76 -8.63
N GLY A 204 -30.89 -5.04 -8.29
CA GLY A 204 -29.83 -5.44 -7.33
C GLY A 204 -28.41 -5.16 -7.83
N GLN A 205 -28.14 -5.40 -9.12
CA GLN A 205 -26.82 -5.15 -9.73
C GLN A 205 -26.55 -3.65 -9.85
N LYS A 206 -27.59 -2.90 -10.21
CA LYS A 206 -27.56 -1.44 -10.28
C LYS A 206 -27.24 -0.85 -8.90
N MET A 207 -27.92 -1.30 -7.84
CA MET A 207 -27.69 -0.82 -6.48
C MET A 207 -26.25 -1.06 -6.00
N GLU A 208 -25.69 -2.24 -6.29
CA GLU A 208 -24.31 -2.58 -5.95
C GLU A 208 -23.30 -1.62 -6.62
N LEU A 209 -23.40 -1.43 -7.94
CA LEU A 209 -22.52 -0.52 -8.68
C LEU A 209 -22.74 0.95 -8.29
N GLN A 210 -23.98 1.37 -8.12
CA GLN A 210 -24.32 2.75 -7.71
C GLN A 210 -23.77 3.08 -6.33
N SER A 211 -23.86 2.16 -5.36
CA SER A 211 -23.32 2.39 -4.02
C SER A 211 -21.81 2.65 -4.07
N SER A 212 -21.09 1.89 -4.89
CA SER A 212 -19.64 2.04 -5.06
C SER A 212 -19.28 3.33 -5.80
N LEU A 213 -19.98 3.63 -6.90
CA LEU A 213 -19.78 4.86 -7.68
C LEU A 213 -20.11 6.12 -6.87
N ALA A 214 -21.17 6.10 -6.07
CA ALA A 214 -21.56 7.23 -5.21
C ALA A 214 -20.49 7.50 -4.13
N LEU A 215 -19.98 6.47 -3.49
CA LEU A 215 -18.95 6.61 -2.46
C LEU A 215 -17.63 7.13 -3.06
N ILE A 216 -17.22 6.60 -4.21
CA ILE A 216 -16.01 7.07 -4.89
C ILE A 216 -16.19 8.50 -5.45
N LYS A 217 -17.39 8.86 -5.92
CA LYS A 217 -17.73 10.24 -6.30
C LYS A 217 -17.57 11.19 -5.13
N TYR A 218 -18.13 10.83 -3.98
CA TYR A 218 -18.00 11.61 -2.75
C TYR A 218 -16.53 11.87 -2.43
N TRP A 219 -15.68 10.85 -2.47
CA TRP A 219 -14.25 10.99 -2.19
C TRP A 219 -13.51 11.89 -3.16
N ARG A 220 -13.81 11.79 -4.47
CA ARG A 220 -13.24 12.67 -5.48
C ARG A 220 -13.65 14.12 -5.29
N ASP A 221 -14.94 14.37 -5.12
CA ASP A 221 -15.47 15.74 -4.98
C ASP A 221 -14.97 16.36 -3.66
N HIS A 222 -14.97 15.58 -2.57
CA HIS A 222 -14.44 15.99 -1.28
C HIS A 222 -12.93 16.34 -1.35
N ALA A 223 -12.14 15.50 -2.03
CA ALA A 223 -10.71 15.78 -2.24
C ALA A 223 -10.47 17.01 -3.11
N ALA A 224 -11.27 17.22 -4.16
CA ALA A 224 -11.14 18.35 -5.09
C ALA A 224 -11.49 19.71 -4.43
N HIS A 225 -12.38 19.72 -3.44
CA HIS A 225 -12.78 20.94 -2.75
C HIS A 225 -11.86 21.35 -1.59
N GLY A 226 -10.75 20.63 -1.35
CA GLY A 226 -9.77 21.01 -0.33
C GLY A 226 -10.35 21.05 1.08
N LEU A 227 -11.42 20.30 1.34
CA LEU A 227 -11.98 20.12 2.68
C LEU A 227 -11.07 19.15 3.45
N THR A 228 -9.89 19.64 3.83
CA THR A 228 -8.77 18.89 4.41
C THR A 228 -9.03 18.31 5.80
N GLY A 229 -10.24 18.44 6.34
CA GLY A 229 -10.48 18.25 7.77
C GLY A 229 -10.51 16.82 8.28
N ARG A 230 -10.68 15.79 7.43
CA ARG A 230 -11.03 14.44 7.95
C ARG A 230 -10.45 13.22 7.24
N THR A 231 -9.86 13.36 6.04
CA THR A 231 -9.37 12.19 5.32
C THR A 231 -8.17 11.55 5.97
N ASN A 232 -8.44 10.43 6.62
CA ASN A 232 -7.49 9.60 7.35
C ASN A 232 -7.26 8.28 6.61
N GLN A 233 -6.38 7.46 7.19
CA GLN A 233 -6.03 6.15 6.65
C GLN A 233 -7.23 5.23 6.42
N ASN A 234 -8.22 5.23 7.31
CA ASN A 234 -9.39 4.37 7.18
C ASN A 234 -10.25 4.77 5.98
N GLU A 235 -10.43 6.08 5.77
CA GLU A 235 -11.19 6.59 4.61
C GLU A 235 -10.51 6.23 3.28
N ALA A 236 -9.19 6.40 3.20
CA ALA A 236 -8.42 6.02 2.02
C ALA A 236 -8.42 4.50 1.78
N PHE A 237 -8.38 3.70 2.85
CA PHE A 237 -8.48 2.24 2.75
C PHE A 237 -9.87 1.81 2.26
N VAL A 238 -10.93 2.43 2.78
CA VAL A 238 -12.30 2.21 2.30
C VAL A 238 -12.39 2.56 0.82
N ALA A 239 -11.83 3.69 0.38
CA ALA A 239 -11.84 4.07 -1.04
C ALA A 239 -11.17 3.01 -1.94
N LEU A 240 -10.04 2.45 -1.51
CA LEU A 240 -9.37 1.36 -2.23
C LEU A 240 -10.22 0.08 -2.28
N VAL A 241 -10.81 -0.33 -1.15
CA VAL A 241 -11.72 -1.50 -1.10
C VAL A 241 -12.95 -1.29 -1.98
N THR A 242 -13.55 -0.09 -1.96
CA THR A 242 -14.67 0.25 -2.82
C THR A 242 -14.27 0.21 -4.30
N LEU A 243 -13.07 0.68 -4.66
CA LEU A 243 -12.55 0.59 -6.02
C LEU A 243 -12.40 -0.87 -6.47
N LEU A 244 -11.85 -1.74 -5.62
CA LEU A 244 -11.73 -3.17 -5.91
C LEU A 244 -13.10 -3.84 -6.10
N ASN A 245 -14.04 -3.56 -5.22
CA ASN A 245 -15.41 -4.07 -5.32
C ASN A 245 -16.11 -3.56 -6.60
N LEU A 246 -15.92 -2.29 -6.95
CA LEU A 246 -16.42 -1.72 -8.20
C LEU A 246 -15.84 -2.44 -9.42
N ALA A 247 -14.52 -2.67 -9.46
CA ALA A 247 -13.86 -3.40 -10.53
C ALA A 247 -14.41 -4.83 -10.67
N GLN A 248 -14.58 -5.54 -9.55
CA GLN A 248 -15.16 -6.89 -9.55
C GLN A 248 -16.61 -6.90 -10.06
N ALA A 249 -17.46 -6.00 -9.55
CA ALA A 249 -18.86 -5.92 -9.93
C ALA A 249 -19.02 -5.48 -11.39
N ALA A 250 -18.25 -4.48 -11.84
CA ALA A 250 -18.30 -3.99 -13.21
C ALA A 250 -17.86 -5.08 -14.19
N ARG A 251 -16.78 -5.83 -13.89
CA ARG A 251 -16.37 -6.98 -14.70
C ARG A 251 -17.45 -8.05 -14.76
N ARG A 252 -18.21 -8.28 -13.69
CA ARG A 252 -19.26 -9.29 -13.63
C ARG A 252 -20.52 -8.91 -14.41
N TYR A 253 -20.88 -7.62 -14.42
CA TYR A 253 -22.18 -7.17 -14.90
C TYR A 253 -22.14 -6.39 -16.22
N LEU A 254 -21.00 -5.79 -16.56
CA LEU A 254 -20.87 -4.86 -17.69
C LEU A 254 -19.98 -5.38 -18.82
N LEU A 255 -19.24 -6.46 -18.58
CA LEU A 255 -18.22 -7.01 -19.49
C LEU A 255 -18.40 -8.52 -19.64
#